data_AF-A0A3B9ZDP4-F1
#
_entry.id   AF-A0A3B9ZDP4-F1
#
_cell.length_a   1.000
_cell.length_b   1.000
_cell.length_c   1.000
_cell.angle_alpha   90.00
_cell.angle_beta   90.00
_cell.angle_gamma   90.00
#
_symmetry.space_group_name_H-M   'P 1'
#
loop_
_entity.id
_entity.type
_entity.pdbx_description
1 polymer ?
#
loop_
_entity_poly.entity_id
_entity_poly.type
_entity_poly.pdbx_seq_one_letter_code
_entity_poly.pdbx_strand_id
1 'polypeptide(L)'
;MTKVKLGEIAEITKLAGFEFTKYINYNDTGEIIALRALNLRNGRLDLTDVKRIDREVSESLLRSKLYINDILLTYTGNGYGDCAIIEENDKYHLAPNICKIIPNVNKVNPYYLYTVIRNPSFRMLMSNYVTGSGQPTIPMKTIRILEIELPDRELQDKIANFIRNIDDKIVINGKINDNL
;
A
#
# COMPACT_ATOMS: atom_id res chain seq x y z
N MET A 1 -7.25 -9.04 22.91
CA MET A 1 -7.09 -8.18 21.73
C MET A 1 -8.46 -7.96 21.13
N THR A 2 -8.73 -6.76 20.63
CA THR A 2 -10.04 -6.42 20.07
C THR A 2 -9.94 -6.51 18.56
N LYS A 3 -10.91 -7.18 17.91
CA LYS A 3 -11.04 -7.15 16.46
C LYS A 3 -11.67 -5.83 16.02
N VAL A 4 -11.10 -5.23 14.99
CA VAL A 4 -11.61 -3.97 14.39
C VAL A 4 -11.66 -4.11 12.88
N LYS A 5 -12.59 -3.41 12.24
CA LYS A 5 -12.64 -3.34 10.77
C LYS A 5 -11.64 -2.32 10.27
N LEU A 6 -10.98 -2.59 9.15
CA LEU A 6 -10.01 -1.66 8.56
C LEU A 6 -10.60 -0.26 8.31
N GLY A 7 -11.85 -0.17 7.84
CA GLY A 7 -12.53 1.11 7.61
C GLY A 7 -12.84 1.92 8.87
N GLU A 8 -12.74 1.33 10.06
CA GLU A 8 -12.93 2.04 11.34
C GLU A 8 -11.65 2.75 11.81
N ILE A 9 -10.48 2.26 11.35
CA ILE A 9 -9.15 2.72 11.76
C ILE A 9 -8.34 3.34 10.63
N ALA A 10 -8.82 3.29 9.39
CA ALA A 10 -8.14 3.84 8.23
C ALA A 10 -9.13 4.28 7.15
N GLU A 11 -8.78 5.33 6.40
CA GLU A 11 -9.47 5.65 5.15
C GLU A 11 -8.93 4.74 4.04
N ILE A 12 -9.81 4.17 3.22
CA ILE A 12 -9.41 3.28 2.11
C ILE A 12 -9.98 3.81 0.81
N THR A 13 -9.08 4.10 -0.12
CA THR A 13 -9.43 4.78 -1.36
C THR A 13 -8.60 4.27 -2.53
N LYS A 14 -9.08 4.53 -3.76
CA LYS A 14 -8.44 4.10 -4.99
C LYS A 14 -8.63 5.14 -6.09
N LEU A 15 -7.76 5.12 -7.09
CA LEU A 15 -7.94 5.90 -8.30
C LEU A 15 -9.25 5.48 -9.01
N ALA A 16 -10.08 6.45 -9.38
CA ALA A 16 -11.29 6.15 -10.13
C ALA A 16 -10.92 5.80 -11.59
N GLY A 17 -11.64 4.83 -12.18
CA GLY A 17 -11.38 4.44 -13.57
C GLY A 17 -11.54 5.60 -14.55
N PHE A 18 -12.53 6.46 -14.33
CA PHE A 18 -12.72 7.67 -15.13
C PHE A 18 -11.57 8.68 -14.98
N GLU A 19 -11.05 8.89 -13.76
CA GLU A 19 -9.90 9.78 -13.54
C GLU A 19 -8.66 9.24 -14.25
N PHE A 20 -8.44 7.93 -14.18
CA PHE A 20 -7.37 7.26 -14.92
C PHE A 20 -7.48 7.53 -16.43
N THR A 21 -8.61 7.17 -17.04
CA THR A 21 -8.81 7.31 -18.50
C THR A 21 -8.72 8.77 -18.97
N LYS A 22 -9.15 9.73 -18.17
CA LYS A 22 -9.23 11.14 -18.58
C LYS A 22 -7.94 11.93 -18.32
N TYR A 23 -7.25 11.67 -17.23
CA TYR A 23 -6.17 12.56 -16.75
C TYR A 23 -4.80 11.88 -16.72
N ILE A 24 -4.73 10.55 -16.60
CA ILE A 24 -3.45 9.86 -16.47
C ILE A 24 -2.89 9.55 -17.85
N ASN A 25 -1.86 10.32 -18.24
CA ASN A 25 -1.02 10.05 -19.38
C ASN A 25 0.37 9.70 -18.88
N TYR A 26 0.79 8.45 -19.08
CA TYR A 26 2.13 8.04 -18.68
C TYR A 26 3.18 8.61 -19.63
N ASN A 27 4.29 9.04 -19.06
CA ASN A 27 5.47 9.49 -19.78
C ASN A 27 6.74 9.00 -19.08
N ASP A 28 7.91 9.26 -19.69
CA ASP A 28 9.20 8.77 -19.18
C ASP A 28 9.95 9.83 -18.34
N THR A 29 9.55 11.10 -18.45
CA THR A 29 10.26 12.28 -17.89
C THR A 29 9.55 12.96 -16.72
N GLY A 30 8.32 12.57 -16.41
CA GLY A 30 7.50 13.19 -15.37
C GLY A 30 8.10 13.03 -13.98
N GLU A 31 7.86 14.02 -13.12
CA GLU A 31 8.48 14.05 -11.78
C GLU A 31 7.89 13.02 -10.82
N ILE A 32 6.63 12.61 -11.04
CA ILE A 32 5.88 11.78 -10.11
C ILE A 32 5.82 10.34 -10.60
N ILE A 33 6.22 9.40 -9.75
CA ILE A 33 6.16 7.96 -10.04
C ILE A 33 4.73 7.45 -9.81
N ALA A 34 4.09 6.94 -10.85
CA ALA A 34 2.81 6.24 -10.73
C ALA A 34 3.05 4.78 -10.32
N LEU A 35 2.77 4.47 -9.06
CA LEU A 35 2.96 3.14 -8.48
C LEU A 35 1.85 2.22 -8.96
N ARG A 36 2.24 1.12 -9.62
CA ARG A 36 1.35 0.07 -10.15
C ARG A 36 1.46 -1.17 -9.26
N ALA A 37 0.56 -2.14 -9.45
CA ALA A 37 0.60 -3.42 -8.72
C ALA A 37 1.97 -4.13 -8.80
N LEU A 38 2.65 -4.05 -9.95
CA LEU A 38 4.01 -4.62 -10.13
C LEU A 38 5.09 -3.94 -9.28
N ASN A 39 4.86 -2.72 -8.80
CA ASN A 39 5.80 -2.00 -7.96
C ASN A 39 5.68 -2.40 -6.49
N LEU A 40 4.74 -3.28 -6.12
CA LEU A 40 4.59 -3.81 -4.77
C LEU A 40 5.15 -5.22 -4.74
N ARG A 41 6.31 -5.42 -4.12
CA ARG A 41 6.98 -6.72 -4.08
C ARG A 41 7.60 -6.99 -2.71
N ASN A 42 7.31 -8.15 -2.14
CA ASN A 42 7.86 -8.58 -0.84
C ASN A 42 7.64 -7.55 0.29
N GLY A 43 6.50 -6.86 0.28
CA GLY A 43 6.19 -5.81 1.25
C GLY A 43 6.86 -4.46 0.98
N ARG A 44 7.58 -4.28 -0.12
CA ARG A 44 8.39 -3.08 -0.41
C ARG A 44 8.07 -2.53 -1.80
N LEU A 45 8.51 -1.29 -2.04
CA LEU A 45 8.46 -0.71 -3.37
C LEU A 45 9.60 -1.26 -4.24
N ASP A 46 9.25 -1.83 -5.39
CA ASP A 46 10.17 -2.17 -6.46
C ASP A 46 10.07 -1.07 -7.53
N LEU A 47 11.12 -0.24 -7.62
CA LEU A 47 11.19 0.92 -8.51
C LEU A 47 12.04 0.64 -9.76
N THR A 48 12.32 -0.63 -10.09
CA THR A 48 13.10 -1.00 -11.27
C THR A 48 12.36 -0.74 -12.58
N ASP A 49 11.04 -0.92 -12.61
CA ASP A 49 10.15 -0.57 -13.73
C ASP A 49 9.03 0.37 -13.29
N VAL A 50 9.21 1.66 -13.57
CA VAL A 50 8.26 2.72 -13.18
C VAL A 50 7.62 3.40 -14.38
N LYS A 51 6.39 3.87 -14.19
CA LYS A 51 5.76 4.86 -15.06
C LYS A 51 5.70 6.19 -14.33
N ARG A 52 5.77 7.29 -15.09
CA ARG A 52 5.71 8.64 -14.54
C ARG A 52 4.51 9.40 -15.08
N ILE A 53 4.12 10.41 -14.32
CA ILE A 53 3.14 11.43 -14.70
C ILE A 53 3.71 12.80 -14.32
N ASP A 54 3.18 13.84 -14.95
CA ASP A 54 3.54 15.21 -14.62
C ASP A 54 3.01 15.61 -13.24
N ARG A 55 3.72 16.52 -12.58
CA ARG A 55 3.38 16.97 -11.22
C ARG A 55 1.99 17.59 -11.17
N GLU A 56 1.62 18.35 -12.18
CA GLU A 56 0.33 19.02 -12.32
C GLU A 56 -0.83 18.02 -12.35
N VAL A 57 -0.64 16.87 -13.01
CA VAL A 57 -1.64 15.79 -13.03
C VAL A 57 -1.83 15.23 -11.62
N SER A 58 -0.73 14.95 -10.91
CA SER A 58 -0.78 14.45 -9.52
C SER A 58 -1.46 15.43 -8.57
N GLU A 59 -1.15 16.73 -8.70
CA GLU A 59 -1.73 17.81 -7.89
C GLU A 59 -3.21 18.04 -8.17
N SER A 60 -3.67 17.79 -9.41
CA SER A 60 -5.09 17.84 -9.75
C SER A 60 -5.90 16.67 -9.18
N LEU A 61 -5.25 15.56 -8.81
CA LEU A 61 -5.87 14.31 -8.33
C LEU A 61 -5.42 13.98 -6.90
N LEU A 62 -5.62 14.90 -5.95
CA LEU A 62 -5.16 14.79 -4.56
C LEU A 62 -5.61 13.51 -3.85
N ARG A 63 -6.79 12.99 -4.19
CA ARG A 63 -7.30 11.73 -3.63
C ARG A 63 -6.40 10.54 -3.95
N SER A 64 -5.66 10.57 -5.06
CA SER A 64 -4.77 9.49 -5.51
C SER A 64 -3.29 9.81 -5.31
N LYS A 65 -2.94 11.04 -4.89
CA LYS A 65 -1.60 11.39 -4.42
C LYS A 65 -1.25 10.61 -3.15
N LEU A 66 0.01 10.21 -3.01
CA LEU A 66 0.49 9.36 -1.91
C LEU A 66 1.41 10.14 -0.98
N TYR A 67 1.27 9.87 0.32
CA TYR A 67 2.01 10.52 1.39
C TYR A 67 2.68 9.49 2.29
N ILE A 68 3.66 9.95 3.08
CA ILE A 68 4.32 9.11 4.08
C ILE A 68 3.29 8.42 4.97
N ASN A 69 3.55 7.14 5.29
CA ASN A 69 2.70 6.23 6.04
C ASN A 69 1.42 5.74 5.33
N ASP A 70 1.12 6.19 4.11
CA ASP A 70 0.12 5.52 3.29
C ASP A 70 0.58 4.07 3.02
N ILE A 71 -0.35 3.13 3.10
CA ILE A 71 -0.10 1.72 2.80
C ILE A 71 -0.77 1.39 1.47
N LEU A 72 0.00 0.90 0.53
CA LEU A 72 -0.51 0.39 -0.74
C LEU A 72 -0.88 -1.08 -0.60
N LEU A 73 -1.97 -1.49 -1.26
CA LEU A 73 -2.42 -2.86 -1.31
C LEU A 73 -2.93 -3.20 -2.72
N THR A 74 -2.39 -4.25 -3.32
CA THR A 74 -2.93 -4.82 -4.55
C THR A 74 -4.23 -5.54 -4.24
N TYR A 75 -5.32 -5.07 -4.86
CA TYR A 75 -6.65 -5.67 -4.67
C TYR A 75 -7.17 -6.37 -5.93
N THR A 76 -6.51 -6.19 -7.06
CA THR A 76 -6.86 -6.80 -8.35
C THR A 76 -5.63 -7.38 -9.04
N GLY A 77 -5.74 -8.59 -9.58
CA GLY A 77 -4.68 -9.33 -10.28
C GLY A 77 -4.03 -10.43 -9.43
N ASN A 78 -3.10 -11.18 -10.01
CA ASN A 78 -2.46 -12.34 -9.35
C ASN A 78 -1.62 -11.96 -8.11
N GLY A 79 -1.15 -10.71 -8.04
CA GLY A 79 -0.44 -10.14 -6.90
C GLY A 79 -1.37 -9.63 -5.79
N TYR A 80 -2.65 -10.01 -5.74
CA TYR A 80 -3.54 -9.55 -4.66
C TYR A 80 -2.94 -9.88 -3.28
N GLY A 81 -3.03 -8.92 -2.37
CA GLY A 81 -2.39 -9.01 -1.05
C GLY A 81 -0.95 -8.48 -0.99
N ASP A 82 -0.29 -8.26 -2.13
CA ASP A 82 1.00 -7.56 -2.13
C ASP A 82 0.80 -6.12 -1.64
N CYS A 83 1.73 -5.63 -0.84
CA CYS A 83 1.64 -4.33 -0.20
C CYS A 83 2.99 -3.64 -0.10
N ALA A 84 2.97 -2.35 0.20
CA ALA A 84 4.13 -1.54 0.54
C ALA A 84 3.69 -0.35 1.40
N ILE A 85 4.60 0.21 2.19
CA ILE A 85 4.38 1.47 2.92
C ILE A 85 5.15 2.60 2.22
N ILE A 86 4.56 3.79 2.15
CA ILE A 86 5.18 4.97 1.57
C ILE A 86 6.06 5.66 2.61
N GLU A 87 7.30 5.97 2.21
CA GLU A 87 8.32 6.56 3.09
C GLU A 87 8.68 8.01 2.71
N GLU A 88 8.13 8.52 1.59
CA GLU A 88 8.45 9.85 1.05
C GLU A 88 7.18 10.56 0.59
N ASN A 89 7.09 11.86 0.85
CA ASN A 89 6.04 12.73 0.32
C ASN A 89 6.37 13.21 -1.09
N ASP A 90 5.34 13.67 -1.81
CA ASP A 90 5.47 14.42 -3.08
C ASP A 90 6.23 13.69 -4.20
N LYS A 91 6.27 12.36 -4.14
CA LYS A 91 7.03 11.50 -5.07
C LYS A 91 6.18 10.49 -5.82
N TYR A 92 5.07 10.04 -5.21
CA TYR A 92 4.30 8.91 -5.72
C TYR A 92 2.83 9.26 -5.98
N HIS A 93 2.24 8.58 -6.96
CA HIS A 93 0.81 8.64 -7.28
C HIS A 93 0.23 7.23 -7.43
N LEU A 94 -1.00 7.03 -6.99
CA LEU A 94 -1.68 5.74 -7.03
C LEU A 94 -2.16 5.41 -8.45
N ALA A 95 -1.75 4.28 -9.01
CA ALA A 95 -2.27 3.77 -10.28
C ALA A 95 -3.43 2.76 -10.08
N PRO A 96 -4.10 2.29 -11.15
CA PRO A 96 -5.15 1.28 -11.04
C PRO A 96 -4.69 -0.06 -10.42
N ASN A 97 -5.65 -0.86 -9.96
CA ASN A 97 -5.50 -2.21 -9.37
C ASN A 97 -4.81 -2.27 -7.99
N ILE A 98 -4.29 -1.14 -7.51
CA ILE A 98 -3.89 -0.94 -6.12
C ILE A 98 -4.83 0.07 -5.43
N CYS A 99 -5.02 -0.11 -4.13
CA CYS A 99 -5.67 0.89 -3.28
C CYS A 99 -4.64 1.44 -2.30
N LYS A 100 -4.94 2.63 -1.75
CA LYS A 100 -4.22 3.15 -0.59
C LYS A 100 -5.10 3.09 0.65
N ILE A 101 -4.44 2.78 1.76
CA ILE A 101 -4.99 2.71 3.10
C ILE A 101 -4.25 3.79 3.89
N ILE A 102 -4.98 4.81 4.33
CA ILE A 102 -4.48 5.97 5.08
C ILE A 102 -4.78 5.70 6.57
N PRO A 103 -3.78 5.31 7.38
CA PRO A 103 -4.03 4.93 8.77
C PRO A 103 -4.44 6.15 9.60
N ASN A 104 -5.47 6.03 10.44
CA ASN A 104 -5.76 7.03 11.45
C ASN A 104 -4.76 6.89 12.61
N VAL A 105 -3.78 7.79 12.65
CA VAL A 105 -2.67 7.77 13.64
C VAL A 105 -3.10 7.92 15.10
N ASN A 106 -4.36 8.27 15.37
CA ASN A 106 -4.91 8.28 16.73
C ASN A 106 -5.49 6.91 17.13
N LYS A 107 -5.77 6.03 16.17
CA LYS A 107 -6.37 4.71 16.39
C LYS A 107 -5.39 3.56 16.19
N VAL A 108 -4.46 3.68 15.24
CA VAL A 108 -3.54 2.60 14.85
C VAL A 108 -2.16 3.15 14.52
N ASN A 109 -1.10 2.41 14.86
CA ASN A 109 0.25 2.72 14.42
C ASN A 109 0.38 2.32 12.93
N PRO A 110 0.79 3.23 12.02
CA PRO A 110 0.86 2.92 10.59
C PRO A 110 1.73 1.72 10.25
N TYR A 111 2.90 1.61 10.89
CA TYR A 111 3.86 0.54 10.60
C TYR A 111 3.41 -0.81 11.19
N TYR A 112 2.69 -0.79 12.32
CA TYR A 112 1.97 -1.96 12.82
C TYR A 112 0.92 -2.44 11.81
N LEU A 113 0.06 -1.53 11.32
CA LEU A 113 -0.98 -1.88 10.34
C LEU A 113 -0.35 -2.44 9.05
N TYR A 114 0.73 -1.83 8.56
CA TYR A 114 1.52 -2.35 7.45
C TYR A 114 2.04 -3.76 7.73
N THR A 115 2.57 -4.02 8.92
CA THR A 115 3.05 -5.35 9.33
C THR A 115 1.93 -6.39 9.32
N VAL A 116 0.73 -6.02 9.78
CA VAL A 116 -0.45 -6.89 9.74
C VAL A 116 -0.85 -7.19 8.30
N ILE A 117 -0.94 -6.17 7.44
CA ILE A 117 -1.32 -6.32 6.02
C ILE A 117 -0.29 -7.15 5.25
N ARG A 118 1.00 -6.97 5.55
CA ARG A 118 2.11 -7.72 4.95
C ARG A 118 2.15 -9.19 5.37
N ASN A 119 1.49 -9.55 6.47
CA ASN A 119 1.51 -10.92 6.96
C ASN A 119 0.78 -11.87 5.97
N PRO A 120 1.33 -13.07 5.67
CA PRO A 120 0.67 -14.06 4.83
C PRO A 120 -0.76 -14.42 5.27
N SER A 121 -1.05 -14.35 6.58
CA SER A 121 -2.40 -14.59 7.11
C SER A 121 -3.42 -13.57 6.62
N PHE A 122 -3.02 -12.32 6.38
CA PHE A 122 -3.89 -11.29 5.83
C PHE A 122 -4.26 -11.56 4.37
N ARG A 123 -3.30 -12.05 3.57
CA ARG A 123 -3.58 -12.52 2.20
C ARG A 123 -4.54 -13.71 2.19
N MET A 124 -4.41 -14.64 3.12
CA MET A 124 -5.34 -15.77 3.28
C MET A 124 -6.74 -15.30 3.74
N LEU A 125 -6.82 -14.28 4.58
CA LEU A 125 -8.10 -13.64 4.92
C LEU A 125 -8.75 -13.05 3.66
N MET A 126 -7.96 -12.34 2.84
CA MET A 126 -8.42 -11.74 1.58
C MET A 126 -8.90 -12.77 0.55
N SER A 127 -8.28 -13.95 0.47
CA SER A 127 -8.63 -14.98 -0.53
C SER A 127 -10.08 -15.47 -0.42
N ASN A 128 -10.67 -15.39 0.77
CA ASN A 128 -12.08 -15.76 1.01
C ASN A 128 -13.08 -14.84 0.30
N TYR A 129 -12.62 -13.68 -0.19
CA TYR A 129 -13.46 -12.64 -0.78
C TYR A 129 -13.09 -12.31 -2.23
N VAL A 130 -12.19 -13.09 -2.83
CA VAL A 130 -11.78 -12.91 -4.21
C VAL A 130 -12.94 -13.23 -5.15
N THR A 131 -13.15 -12.36 -6.13
CA THR A 131 -14.14 -12.50 -7.19
C THR A 131 -13.47 -12.39 -8.56
N GLY A 132 -14.10 -12.93 -9.61
CA GLY A 132 -13.57 -12.88 -10.97
C GLY A 132 -12.51 -13.96 -11.26
N SER A 133 -12.82 -14.88 -12.18
CA SER A 133 -11.96 -16.02 -12.51
C SER A 133 -10.71 -15.67 -13.32
N GLY A 134 -10.79 -14.69 -14.23
CA GLY A 134 -9.66 -14.26 -15.05
C GLY A 134 -8.80 -13.16 -14.42
N GLN A 135 -9.40 -12.30 -13.60
CA GLN A 135 -8.69 -11.22 -12.90
C GLN A 135 -9.17 -11.15 -11.45
N PRO A 136 -8.53 -11.91 -10.54
CA PRO A 136 -8.88 -11.95 -9.12
C PRO A 136 -9.03 -10.55 -8.56
N THR A 137 -10.19 -10.21 -8.00
CA THR A 137 -10.49 -8.87 -7.51
C THR A 137 -11.22 -8.93 -6.17
N ILE A 138 -10.78 -8.11 -5.23
CA ILE A 138 -11.42 -7.94 -3.93
C ILE A 138 -12.14 -6.57 -3.93
N PRO A 139 -13.48 -6.55 -3.79
CA PRO A 139 -14.22 -5.30 -3.79
C PRO A 139 -13.79 -4.35 -2.66
N MET A 140 -13.72 -3.04 -2.94
CA MET A 140 -13.36 -2.03 -1.93
C MET A 140 -14.24 -2.06 -0.68
N LYS A 141 -15.54 -2.34 -0.85
CA LYS A 141 -16.47 -2.52 0.29
C LYS A 141 -16.03 -3.65 1.21
N THR A 142 -15.45 -4.71 0.65
CA THR A 142 -14.95 -5.87 1.39
C THR A 142 -13.67 -5.53 2.13
N ILE A 143 -12.71 -4.85 1.47
CA ILE A 143 -11.46 -4.43 2.13
C ILE A 143 -11.75 -3.60 3.39
N ARG A 144 -12.73 -2.69 3.33
CA ARG A 144 -13.11 -1.84 4.47
C ARG A 144 -13.69 -2.61 5.66
N ILE A 145 -14.24 -3.80 5.45
CA ILE A 145 -14.83 -4.62 6.52
C ILE A 145 -13.94 -5.79 6.94
N LEU A 146 -12.75 -5.95 6.36
CA LEU A 146 -11.80 -6.95 6.82
C LEU A 146 -11.42 -6.63 8.28
N GLU A 147 -11.47 -7.66 9.11
CA GLU A 147 -11.18 -7.55 10.53
C GLU A 147 -9.72 -7.90 10.81
N ILE A 148 -9.08 -7.10 11.66
CA ILE A 148 -7.74 -7.35 12.17
C ILE A 148 -7.73 -7.29 13.69
N GLU A 149 -6.77 -7.97 14.30
CA GLU A 149 -6.47 -7.79 15.72
C GLU A 149 -5.87 -6.40 15.93
N LEU A 150 -6.37 -5.66 16.91
CA LEU A 150 -5.85 -4.37 17.33
C LEU A 150 -5.52 -4.44 18.84
N PRO A 151 -4.25 -4.68 19.21
CA PRO A 151 -3.82 -4.57 20.60
C PRO A 151 -3.77 -3.10 21.03
N ASP A 152 -3.47 -2.82 22.30
CA ASP A 152 -3.25 -1.44 22.76
C ASP A 152 -2.09 -0.76 22.01
N ARG A 153 -2.05 0.58 22.07
CA ARG A 153 -1.05 1.39 21.37
C ARG A 153 0.38 1.01 21.78
N GLU A 154 0.62 0.71 23.05
CA GLU A 154 1.96 0.37 23.54
C GLU A 154 2.49 -0.90 22.86
N LEU A 155 1.67 -1.94 22.75
CA LEU A 155 2.06 -3.18 22.09
C LEU A 155 2.18 -3.00 20.56
N GLN A 156 1.30 -2.20 19.94
CA GLN A 156 1.43 -1.84 18.52
C GLN A 156 2.80 -1.20 18.24
N ASP A 157 3.21 -0.24 19.05
CA ASP A 157 4.48 0.47 18.90
C ASP A 157 5.69 -0.44 19.12
N LYS A 158 5.63 -1.32 20.13
CA LYS A 158 6.68 -2.33 20.37
C LYS A 158 6.87 -3.24 19.16
N ILE A 159 5.77 -3.77 18.61
CA ILE A 159 5.81 -4.63 17.41
C ILE A 159 6.34 -3.85 16.22
N ALA A 160 5.80 -2.65 15.96
CA ALA A 160 6.20 -1.79 14.86
C ALA A 160 7.71 -1.49 14.89
N ASN A 161 8.23 -1.07 16.04
CA ASN A 161 9.64 -0.73 16.21
C ASN A 161 10.54 -1.96 16.04
N PHE A 162 10.15 -3.11 16.61
CA PHE A 162 10.91 -4.35 16.47
C PHE A 162 11.05 -4.76 14.99
N ILE A 163 9.92 -4.76 14.26
CA ILE A 163 9.90 -5.16 12.85
C ILE A 163 10.63 -4.14 11.98
N ARG A 164 10.44 -2.84 12.20
CA ARG A 164 11.15 -1.79 11.45
C ARG A 164 12.66 -1.92 11.59
N ASN A 165 13.16 -2.15 12.81
CA ASN A 165 14.59 -2.36 13.05
C ASN A 165 15.16 -3.57 12.28
N ILE A 166 14.37 -4.63 12.09
CA ILE A 166 14.78 -5.78 11.28
C ILE A 166 14.78 -5.41 9.78
N ASP A 167 13.73 -4.74 9.32
CA ASP A 167 13.60 -4.30 7.94
C ASP A 167 14.74 -3.37 7.51
N ASP A 168 15.13 -2.43 8.36
CA ASP A 168 16.25 -1.50 8.13
C ASP A 168 17.58 -2.25 7.97
N LYS A 169 17.82 -3.26 8.81
CA LYS A 169 19.01 -4.11 8.70
C LYS A 169 19.04 -4.91 7.40
N ILE A 170 17.89 -5.41 6.95
CA ILE A 170 17.79 -6.12 5.65
C ILE A 170 18.13 -5.16 4.50
N VAL A 171 17.65 -3.91 4.54
CA VAL A 171 18.01 -2.90 3.51
C VAL A 171 19.52 -2.66 3.49
N ILE A 172 20.12 -2.44 4.66
CA ILE A 172 21.56 -2.16 4.78
C ILE A 172 22.38 -3.34 4.24
N ASN A 173 22.05 -4.56 4.63
CA ASN A 173 22.76 -5.75 4.17
C ASN A 173 22.61 -5.97 2.66
N GLY A 174 21.43 -5.69 2.09
CA GLY A 174 21.23 -5.74 0.63
C GLY A 174 22.16 -4.77 -0.10
N LYS A 175 22.24 -3.51 0.36
CA LYS A 175 23.16 -2.52 -0.21
C LYS A 175 24.62 -2.93 -0.11
N ILE A 176 25.03 -3.58 0.98
CA ILE A 176 26.41 -4.07 1.13
C ILE A 176 26.70 -5.15 0.08
N ASN A 177 25.79 -6.11 -0.08
CA ASN A 177 25.95 -7.20 -1.04
C ASN A 177 26.00 -6.72 -2.50
N ASP A 178 25.25 -5.67 -2.85
CA ASP A 178 25.28 -5.08 -4.20
C ASP A 178 26.59 -4.32 -4.51
N ASN A 179 27.42 -4.04 -3.50
CA ASN A 179 28.69 -3.33 -3.62
C ASN A 179 29.93 -4.24 -3.48
N LEU A 180 29.74 -5.57 -3.44
CA LEU A 180 30.79 -6.59 -3.44
C LEU A 180 30.96 -7.20 -4.83
#